data_AF-A0A842VTR8-F1
#
_entry.id   AF-A0A842VTR8-F1
#
_cell.length_a   1.000
_cell.length_b   1.000
_cell.length_c   1.000
_cell.angle_alpha   90.00
_cell.angle_beta   90.00
_cell.angle_gamma   90.00
#
_symmetry.space_group_name_H-M   'P 1'
#
loop_
_entity.id
_entity.type
_entity.pdbx_description
1 polymer ?
#
loop_
_entity_poly.entity_id
_entity_poly.type
_entity_poly.pdbx_seq_one_letter_code
_entity_poly.pdbx_strand_id
1 'polypeptide(L)'
;MNSTMHATSAYLVYNGIYWLWFETNPPSLACFLIIIFGIFPDFDGLYFSLKTKTSSHGTEFQHHLNSWFHWPICWFPLIIVFLLSLIFNFYPQYFIIPMLGIYLHMIFDSAACGDGMMWLHGFKKTDYARYINLYSSKTDGYHGNYWGARYQQTVFYILENILAGITISLTIWYMIRDNSYDFWNIGVIILLIAFILGGILGPRGKFKEEPKEGRYADYREHSGYLNWMKENNYIFNEKRHPVKKREK
;
A
#
# COMPACT_ATOMS: atom_id res chain seq x y z
N MET A 1 -4.92 -4.17 -6.12
CA MET A 1 -3.96 -3.17 -5.62
C MET A 1 -4.64 -1.82 -5.61
N ASN A 2 -4.39 -1.03 -4.57
CA ASN A 2 -5.00 0.27 -4.37
C ASN A 2 -4.02 1.41 -4.72
N SER A 3 -3.43 1.36 -5.90
CA SER A 3 -2.32 2.23 -6.25
C SER A 3 -2.71 3.72 -6.21
N THR A 4 -3.98 4.07 -6.46
CA THR A 4 -4.49 5.43 -6.31
C THR A 4 -4.42 5.93 -4.86
N MET A 5 -4.92 5.17 -3.88
CA MET A 5 -4.86 5.59 -2.48
C MET A 5 -3.41 5.71 -2.00
N HIS A 6 -2.57 4.71 -2.32
CA HIS A 6 -1.19 4.72 -1.87
C HIS A 6 -0.40 5.91 -2.45
N ALA A 7 -0.58 6.22 -3.74
CA ALA A 7 0.00 7.38 -4.39
C ALA A 7 -0.48 8.70 -3.77
N THR A 8 -1.79 8.90 -3.72
CA THR A 8 -2.40 10.20 -3.37
C THR A 8 -2.23 10.53 -1.89
N SER A 9 -2.36 9.55 -1.01
CA SER A 9 -2.10 9.74 0.42
C SER A 9 -0.63 10.09 0.68
N ALA A 10 0.31 9.38 0.05
CA ALA A 10 1.73 9.68 0.16
C ALA A 10 2.05 11.10 -0.30
N TYR A 11 1.51 11.49 -1.47
CA TYR A 11 1.66 12.83 -2.01
C TYR A 11 1.13 13.91 -1.05
N LEU A 12 -0.11 13.78 -0.58
CA LEU A 12 -0.74 14.82 0.23
C LEU A 12 -0.07 14.97 1.60
N VAL A 13 0.31 13.85 2.25
CA VAL A 13 1.03 13.90 3.52
C VAL A 13 2.42 14.52 3.33
N TYR A 14 3.15 14.14 2.28
CA TYR A 14 4.45 14.74 1.98
C TYR A 14 4.34 16.25 1.71
N ASN A 15 3.37 16.67 0.91
CA ASN A 15 3.15 18.09 0.63
C ASN A 15 2.81 18.87 1.91
N GLY A 16 1.98 18.30 2.79
CA GLY A 16 1.69 18.89 4.10
C GLY A 16 2.94 19.04 4.97
N ILE A 17 3.75 17.99 5.09
CA ILE A 17 5.02 18.03 5.85
C ILE A 17 5.98 19.04 5.23
N TYR A 18 6.15 19.03 3.91
CA TYR A 18 7.05 19.93 3.20
C TYR A 18 6.66 21.39 3.40
N TRP A 19 5.36 21.70 3.29
CA TRP A 19 4.86 23.05 3.51
C TRP A 19 5.08 23.51 4.96
N LEU A 20 4.88 22.62 5.94
CA LEU A 20 5.15 22.93 7.36
C LEU A 20 6.64 23.12 7.66
N TRP A 21 7.54 22.48 6.93
CA TRP A 21 8.98 22.60 7.15
C TRP A 21 9.64 23.77 6.42
N PHE A 22 9.20 24.03 5.18
CA PHE A 22 9.89 24.96 4.29
C PHE A 22 9.05 26.18 3.92
N GLU A 23 7.78 26.23 4.35
CA GLU A 23 6.82 27.31 4.06
C GLU A 23 6.67 27.62 2.56
N THR A 24 6.96 26.63 1.71
CA THR A 24 6.95 26.74 0.26
C THR A 24 6.46 25.45 -0.38
N ASN A 25 6.25 25.47 -1.70
CA ASN A 25 5.80 24.33 -2.46
C ASN A 25 6.97 23.34 -2.67
N PRO A 26 6.72 22.03 -2.63
CA PRO A 26 7.74 21.05 -2.95
C PRO A 26 8.17 21.12 -4.42
N PRO A 27 9.46 20.85 -4.73
CA PRO A 27 9.92 20.72 -6.10
C PRO A 27 9.12 19.66 -6.86
N SER A 28 8.84 19.90 -8.13
CA SER A 28 8.06 19.00 -8.99
C SER A 28 8.62 17.58 -9.05
N LEU A 29 9.96 17.43 -9.06
CA LEU A 29 10.61 16.13 -8.95
C LEU A 29 10.26 15.40 -7.64
N ALA A 30 10.21 16.10 -6.51
CA ALA A 30 9.86 15.48 -5.23
C ALA A 30 8.39 15.03 -5.22
N CYS A 31 7.49 15.86 -5.77
CA CYS A 31 6.09 15.53 -6.03
C CYS A 31 5.92 14.26 -6.87
N PHE A 32 6.73 14.10 -7.91
CA PHE A 32 6.72 12.89 -8.73
C PHE A 32 7.27 11.69 -7.96
N LEU A 33 8.41 11.84 -7.29
CA LEU A 33 9.05 10.74 -6.55
C LEU A 33 8.17 10.20 -5.42
N ILE A 34 7.44 11.05 -4.69
CA ILE A 34 6.56 10.56 -3.62
C ILE A 34 5.41 9.70 -4.14
N ILE A 35 4.88 9.98 -5.33
CA ILE A 35 3.90 9.11 -6.01
C ILE A 35 4.54 7.75 -6.29
N ILE A 36 5.75 7.74 -6.87
CA ILE A 36 6.47 6.51 -7.19
C ILE A 36 6.76 5.68 -5.94
N PHE A 37 7.26 6.30 -4.87
CA PHE A 37 7.55 5.60 -3.61
C PHE A 37 6.28 5.18 -2.86
N GLY A 38 5.18 5.90 -3.00
CA GLY A 38 3.87 5.50 -2.47
C GLY A 38 3.35 4.19 -3.09
N ILE A 39 3.64 3.94 -4.37
CA ILE A 39 3.23 2.70 -5.06
C ILE A 39 4.35 1.66 -5.16
N PHE A 40 5.56 2.00 -4.73
CA PHE A 40 6.75 1.17 -4.95
C PHE A 40 6.61 -0.25 -4.40
N PRO A 41 5.99 -0.49 -3.22
CA PRO A 41 5.78 -1.86 -2.75
C PRO A 41 5.03 -2.74 -3.75
N ASP A 42 4.04 -2.19 -4.47
CA ASP A 42 3.23 -2.91 -5.47
C ASP A 42 4.01 -3.31 -6.74
N PHE A 43 5.26 -2.89 -6.90
CA PHE A 43 6.08 -3.28 -8.05
C PHE A 43 6.43 -4.76 -8.03
N ASP A 44 6.23 -5.42 -6.90
CA ASP A 44 6.30 -6.87 -6.79
C ASP A 44 5.24 -7.60 -7.64
N GLY A 45 4.10 -6.98 -7.92
CA GLY A 45 3.09 -7.49 -8.85
C GLY A 45 3.60 -7.50 -10.29
N LEU A 46 4.36 -6.48 -10.68
CA LEU A 46 5.03 -6.45 -11.98
C LEU A 46 6.12 -7.53 -12.03
N TYR A 47 6.98 -7.59 -11.01
CA TYR A 47 8.02 -8.61 -10.92
C TYR A 47 7.45 -10.03 -10.98
N PHE A 48 6.37 -10.30 -10.21
CA PHE A 48 5.66 -11.56 -10.24
C PHE A 48 5.17 -11.87 -11.65
N SER A 49 4.45 -10.93 -12.27
CA SER A 49 3.85 -11.14 -13.59
C SER A 49 4.90 -11.42 -14.67
N LEU A 50 6.05 -10.74 -14.62
CA LEU A 50 7.17 -10.98 -15.51
C LEU A 50 7.82 -12.36 -15.28
N LYS A 51 7.96 -12.77 -14.02
CA LYS A 51 8.62 -14.03 -13.64
C LYS A 51 7.77 -15.26 -13.92
N THR A 52 6.48 -15.22 -13.57
CA THR A 52 5.57 -16.37 -13.68
C THR A 52 4.83 -16.40 -15.01
N LYS A 53 4.85 -15.30 -15.78
CA LYS A 53 3.99 -15.08 -16.96
C LYS A 53 2.50 -15.21 -16.65
N THR A 54 2.11 -15.00 -15.39
CA THR A 54 0.72 -14.99 -14.92
C THR A 54 0.33 -13.59 -14.46
N SER A 55 -0.96 -13.29 -14.36
CA SER A 55 -1.41 -11.98 -13.88
C SER A 55 -1.31 -11.88 -12.36
N SER A 56 -0.79 -10.77 -11.85
CA SER A 56 -0.87 -10.39 -10.42
C SER A 56 -2.30 -10.14 -9.92
N HIS A 57 -3.30 -10.20 -10.80
CA HIS A 57 -4.71 -10.03 -10.43
C HIS A 57 -5.40 -11.34 -10.05
N GLY A 58 -4.68 -12.46 -10.06
CA GLY A 58 -5.14 -13.76 -9.55
C GLY A 58 -5.05 -13.88 -8.03
N THR A 59 -5.66 -14.92 -7.49
CA THR A 59 -5.66 -15.23 -6.05
C THR A 59 -4.37 -15.90 -5.56
N GLU A 60 -3.59 -16.46 -6.49
CA GLU A 60 -2.24 -16.99 -6.25
C GLU A 60 -1.22 -15.90 -5.87
N PHE A 61 -1.52 -14.64 -6.18
CA PHE A 61 -0.62 -13.53 -5.87
C PHE A 61 -0.88 -12.99 -4.46
N GLN A 62 -0.35 -13.71 -3.47
CA GLN A 62 -0.41 -13.35 -2.05
C GLN A 62 0.87 -12.64 -1.60
N HIS A 63 1.05 -11.42 -2.07
CA HIS A 63 2.30 -10.70 -1.85
C HIS A 63 2.54 -10.24 -0.42
N HIS A 64 1.52 -9.99 0.39
CA HIS A 64 1.72 -9.64 1.81
C HIS A 64 2.31 -10.82 2.61
N LEU A 65 2.10 -12.05 2.14
CA LEU A 65 2.72 -13.25 2.69
C LEU A 65 4.12 -13.49 2.09
N ASN A 66 4.26 -13.32 0.77
CA ASN A 66 5.40 -13.86 0.02
C ASN A 66 6.44 -12.84 -0.46
N SER A 67 6.14 -11.54 -0.38
CA SER A 67 6.95 -10.47 -0.96
C SER A 67 7.58 -9.60 0.11
N TRP A 68 8.91 -9.50 0.06
CA TRP A 68 9.67 -8.63 0.96
C TRP A 68 9.39 -7.14 0.77
N PHE A 69 8.79 -6.75 -0.37
CA PHE A 69 8.32 -5.38 -0.59
C PHE A 69 7.24 -4.98 0.42
N HIS A 70 6.47 -5.94 0.94
CA HIS A 70 5.40 -5.74 1.93
C HIS A 70 5.80 -6.21 3.34
N TRP A 71 7.10 -6.26 3.64
CA TRP A 71 7.59 -6.57 4.99
C TRP A 71 8.10 -5.28 5.65
N PRO A 72 7.33 -4.65 6.55
CA PRO A 72 7.65 -3.29 7.04
C PRO A 72 9.02 -3.17 7.73
N ILE A 73 9.50 -4.26 8.34
CA ILE A 73 10.84 -4.33 8.94
C ILE A 73 11.95 -4.18 7.89
N CYS A 74 11.77 -4.71 6.67
CA CYS A 74 12.79 -4.61 5.62
C CYS A 74 13.07 -3.16 5.20
N TRP A 75 12.14 -2.25 5.48
CA TRP A 75 12.26 -0.82 5.18
C TRP A 75 12.75 0.03 6.36
N PHE A 76 12.99 -0.58 7.52
CA PHE A 76 13.53 0.10 8.70
C PHE A 76 14.85 0.87 8.44
N PRO A 77 15.79 0.37 7.59
CA PRO A 77 16.97 1.15 7.24
C PRO A 77 16.67 2.52 6.62
N LEU A 78 15.53 2.71 5.95
CA LEU A 78 15.14 4.03 5.42
C LEU A 78 14.88 5.05 6.52
N ILE A 79 14.32 4.63 7.66
CA ILE A 79 14.13 5.49 8.83
C ILE A 79 15.49 5.95 9.34
N ILE A 80 16.45 5.03 9.46
CA ILE A 80 17.81 5.34 9.90
C ILE A 80 18.45 6.36 8.96
N VAL A 81 18.39 6.11 7.64
CA VAL A 81 18.98 7.03 6.64
C VAL A 81 18.31 8.40 6.70
N PHE A 82 16.99 8.46 6.84
CA PHE A 82 16.28 9.74 7.01
C PHE A 82 16.70 10.46 8.29
N LEU A 83 16.81 9.77 9.44
CA LEU A 83 17.28 10.39 10.68
C LEU A 83 18.72 10.93 10.55
N LEU A 84 19.62 10.20 9.89
CA LEU A 84 20.97 10.70 9.60
C LEU A 84 20.92 11.94 8.67
N SER A 85 20.04 11.94 7.67
CA SER A 85 19.86 13.10 6.78
C SER A 85 19.38 14.36 7.54
N LEU A 86 18.56 14.19 8.58
CA LEU A 86 18.15 15.29 9.47
C LEU A 86 19.32 15.78 10.34
N ILE A 87 20.05 14.86 10.98
CA ILE A 87 21.16 15.19 11.90
C ILE A 87 22.28 15.93 11.17
N PHE A 88 22.64 15.47 9.96
CA PHE A 88 23.72 16.07 9.17
C PHE A 88 23.23 17.15 8.20
N ASN A 89 21.94 17.48 8.22
CA ASN A 89 21.31 18.41 7.27
C ASN A 89 21.63 18.09 5.80
N PHE A 90 21.60 16.81 5.46
CA PHE A 90 21.94 16.28 4.14
C PHE A 90 20.69 15.94 3.34
N TYR A 91 20.11 16.93 2.66
CA TYR A 91 18.94 16.79 1.79
C TYR A 91 17.74 16.04 2.42
N PRO A 92 17.34 16.35 3.67
CA PRO A 92 16.31 15.59 4.39
C PRO A 92 14.97 15.53 3.65
N GLN A 93 14.65 16.55 2.85
CA GLN A 93 13.45 16.62 2.02
C GLN A 93 13.36 15.52 0.95
N TYR A 94 14.49 14.96 0.50
CA TYR A 94 14.49 13.85 -0.46
C TYR A 94 14.53 12.48 0.24
N PHE A 95 15.16 12.38 1.41
CA PHE A 95 15.23 11.13 2.16
C PHE A 95 13.94 10.77 2.90
N ILE A 96 13.11 11.76 3.24
CA ILE A 96 11.77 11.48 3.77
C ILE A 96 10.86 10.80 2.74
N ILE A 97 11.06 11.06 1.44
CA ILE A 97 10.18 10.56 0.36
C ILE A 97 10.04 9.03 0.37
N PRO A 98 11.13 8.24 0.25
CA PRO A 98 11.01 6.77 0.24
C PRO A 98 10.48 6.23 1.56
N MET A 99 10.89 6.79 2.70
CA MET A 99 10.39 6.39 4.02
C MET A 99 8.87 6.62 4.11
N LEU A 100 8.42 7.84 3.86
CA LEU A 100 7.03 8.24 4.01
C LEU A 100 6.12 7.51 3.02
N GLY A 101 6.52 7.44 1.74
CA GLY A 101 5.74 6.76 0.70
C GLY A 101 5.50 5.29 1.02
N ILE A 102 6.57 4.57 1.37
CA ILE A 102 6.50 3.13 1.65
C ILE A 102 5.73 2.84 2.96
N TYR A 103 5.98 3.61 4.03
CA TYR A 103 5.26 3.36 5.29
C TYR A 103 3.78 3.74 5.21
N LEU A 104 3.42 4.81 4.49
CA LEU A 104 2.01 5.12 4.25
C LEU A 104 1.32 4.01 3.45
N HIS A 105 1.98 3.46 2.43
CA HIS A 105 1.47 2.30 1.69
C HIS A 105 1.06 1.17 2.66
N MET A 106 1.97 0.77 3.54
CA MET A 106 1.75 -0.31 4.52
C MET A 106 0.67 0.02 5.55
N ILE A 107 0.54 1.29 5.95
CA ILE A 107 -0.56 1.74 6.82
C ILE A 107 -1.90 1.52 6.13
N PHE A 108 -2.03 1.86 4.84
CA PHE A 108 -3.27 1.65 4.10
C PHE A 108 -3.56 0.18 3.84
N ASP A 109 -2.53 -0.64 3.61
CA ASP A 109 -2.73 -2.09 3.55
C ASP A 109 -3.23 -2.65 4.88
N SER A 110 -2.76 -2.12 6.01
CA SER A 110 -3.29 -2.51 7.32
C SER A 110 -4.76 -2.13 7.53
N ALA A 111 -5.31 -1.22 6.72
CA ALA A 111 -6.68 -0.75 6.84
C ALA A 111 -7.64 -1.52 5.92
N ALA A 112 -7.31 -1.70 4.64
CA ALA A 112 -8.30 -2.10 3.63
C ALA A 112 -7.91 -3.30 2.75
N CYS A 113 -6.74 -3.91 2.94
CA CYS A 113 -6.36 -5.08 2.14
C CYS A 113 -7.04 -6.37 2.63
N GLY A 114 -6.92 -7.45 1.85
CA GLY A 114 -7.55 -8.74 2.17
C GLY A 114 -6.96 -9.41 3.41
N ASP A 115 -5.64 -9.35 3.58
CA ASP A 115 -4.95 -10.07 4.67
C ASP A 115 -4.74 -9.21 5.92
N GLY A 116 -4.51 -7.92 5.71
CA GLY A 116 -3.80 -7.03 6.61
C GLY A 116 -2.30 -7.01 6.33
N MET A 117 -1.54 -6.49 7.29
CA MET A 117 -0.08 -6.41 7.23
C MET A 117 0.58 -7.05 8.43
N MET A 118 1.69 -7.76 8.19
CA MET A 118 2.55 -8.28 9.25
C MET A 118 3.65 -7.28 9.60
N TRP A 119 3.38 -6.34 10.51
CA TRP A 119 4.32 -5.28 10.86
C TRP A 119 5.64 -5.75 11.46
N LEU A 120 5.61 -6.87 12.18
CA LEU A 120 6.79 -7.44 12.83
C LEU A 120 7.40 -8.61 12.05
N HIS A 121 6.96 -8.81 10.81
CA HIS A 121 7.54 -9.83 9.94
C HIS A 121 8.73 -9.24 9.19
N GLY A 122 9.85 -9.95 9.19
CA GLY A 122 11.04 -9.57 8.45
C GLY A 122 12.26 -10.41 8.82
N PHE A 123 13.26 -10.36 7.94
CA PHE A 123 14.56 -11.06 7.91
C PHE A 123 14.55 -12.48 7.31
N LYS A 124 13.57 -13.35 7.59
CA LYS A 124 13.45 -14.66 6.94
C LYS A 124 12.00 -14.96 6.53
N LYS A 125 11.84 -15.75 5.46
CA LYS A 125 10.52 -16.25 4.98
C LYS A 125 9.75 -17.08 6.01
N THR A 126 10.43 -17.56 7.05
CA THR A 126 9.88 -18.39 8.13
C THR A 126 9.55 -17.58 9.37
N ASP A 127 10.00 -16.33 9.44
CA ASP A 127 9.61 -15.45 10.52
C ASP A 127 8.14 -15.12 10.24
N TYR A 128 7.24 -15.20 11.21
CA TYR A 128 5.85 -14.81 11.02
C TYR A 128 5.48 -13.84 12.12
N ALA A 129 4.51 -12.98 11.84
CA ALA A 129 3.96 -12.07 12.82
C ALA A 129 2.46 -11.98 12.62
N ARG A 130 1.78 -11.44 13.63
CA ARG A 130 0.34 -11.23 13.57
C ARG A 130 -0.01 -10.29 12.41
N TYR A 131 -0.93 -10.74 11.54
CA TYR A 131 -1.58 -9.85 10.58
C TYR A 131 -2.47 -8.83 11.31
N ILE A 132 -2.28 -7.55 10.97
CA ILE A 132 -3.09 -6.43 11.44
C ILE A 132 -3.99 -5.98 10.29
N ASN A 133 -5.29 -6.13 10.47
CA ASN A 133 -6.31 -5.70 9.53
C ASN A 133 -7.43 -4.94 10.25
N LEU A 134 -7.49 -3.63 10.05
CA LEU A 134 -8.29 -2.71 10.88
C LEU A 134 -9.71 -2.50 10.33
N TYR A 135 -9.88 -2.44 9.00
CA TYR A 135 -11.15 -2.09 8.36
C TYR A 135 -11.49 -2.99 7.15
N SER A 136 -11.29 -4.31 7.29
CA SER A 136 -11.49 -5.30 6.22
C SER A 136 -12.88 -5.91 6.08
N SER A 137 -13.91 -5.37 6.72
CA SER A 137 -15.24 -6.03 6.76
C SER A 137 -15.79 -6.46 5.39
N LYS A 138 -15.44 -5.76 4.31
CA LYS A 138 -15.81 -6.11 2.93
C LYS A 138 -14.70 -6.84 2.16
N THR A 139 -13.43 -6.60 2.48
CA THR A 139 -12.27 -7.03 1.69
C THR A 139 -11.56 -8.26 2.26
N ASP A 140 -11.85 -8.64 3.50
CA ASP A 140 -11.16 -9.71 4.23
C ASP A 140 -11.08 -11.03 3.46
N GLY A 141 -9.86 -11.58 3.35
CA GLY A 141 -9.52 -12.81 2.62
C GLY A 141 -9.57 -12.72 1.09
N TYR A 142 -10.10 -11.64 0.51
CA TYR A 142 -10.11 -11.52 -0.94
C TYR A 142 -8.76 -11.05 -1.49
N HIS A 143 -8.41 -11.55 -2.68
CA HIS A 143 -7.22 -11.17 -3.43
C HIS A 143 -7.51 -10.76 -4.87
N GLY A 144 -6.56 -10.06 -5.48
CA GLY A 144 -6.60 -9.72 -6.91
C GLY A 144 -7.90 -9.01 -7.32
N ASN A 145 -8.53 -9.50 -8.39
CA ASN A 145 -9.78 -8.92 -8.90
C ASN A 145 -10.99 -9.13 -7.97
N TYR A 146 -11.02 -10.21 -7.18
CA TYR A 146 -12.08 -10.42 -6.18
C TYR A 146 -11.98 -9.36 -5.08
N TRP A 147 -10.76 -9.05 -4.64
CA TRP A 147 -10.51 -7.96 -3.69
C TRP A 147 -10.97 -6.62 -4.26
N GLY A 148 -10.60 -6.32 -5.51
CA GLY A 148 -11.00 -5.08 -6.19
C GLY A 148 -12.53 -4.89 -6.22
N ALA A 149 -13.28 -5.98 -6.45
CA ALA A 149 -14.75 -5.94 -6.50
C ALA A 149 -15.41 -5.57 -5.17
N ARG A 150 -14.76 -5.94 -4.06
CA ARG A 150 -15.22 -5.60 -2.72
C ARG A 150 -14.71 -4.24 -2.27
N TYR A 151 -13.47 -3.93 -2.60
CA TYR A 151 -12.83 -2.67 -2.24
C TYR A 151 -13.61 -1.47 -2.80
N GLN A 152 -14.11 -1.56 -4.04
CA GLN A 152 -14.95 -0.52 -4.66
C GLN A 152 -16.25 -0.21 -3.90
N GLN A 153 -16.67 -1.08 -2.99
CA GLN A 153 -17.87 -0.89 -2.17
C GLN A 153 -17.54 -0.28 -0.80
N THR A 154 -16.27 0.04 -0.52
CA THR A 154 -15.82 0.57 0.77
C THR A 154 -15.79 2.10 0.76
N VAL A 155 -15.74 2.70 1.96
CA VAL A 155 -15.54 4.15 2.12
C VAL A 155 -14.15 4.57 1.61
N PHE A 156 -13.15 3.69 1.70
CA PHE A 156 -11.80 3.98 1.21
C PHE A 156 -11.76 4.22 -0.30
N TYR A 157 -12.57 3.49 -1.09
CA TYR A 157 -12.70 3.74 -2.53
C TYR A 157 -13.31 5.12 -2.83
N ILE A 158 -14.21 5.61 -2.00
CA ILE A 158 -14.73 6.98 -2.16
C ILE A 158 -13.63 7.99 -1.81
N LEU A 159 -12.95 7.77 -0.69
CA LEU A 159 -11.88 8.63 -0.21
C LEU A 159 -10.73 8.72 -1.22
N GLU A 160 -10.27 7.62 -1.81
CA GLU A 160 -9.15 7.67 -2.76
C GLU A 160 -9.46 8.53 -3.99
N ASN A 161 -10.69 8.50 -4.47
CA ASN A 161 -11.10 9.29 -5.64
C ASN A 161 -11.15 10.78 -5.29
N ILE A 162 -11.62 11.11 -4.08
CA ILE A 162 -11.55 12.48 -3.56
C ILE A 162 -10.09 12.93 -3.42
N LEU A 163 -9.23 12.11 -2.80
CA LEU A 163 -7.80 12.42 -2.62
C LEU A 163 -7.07 12.56 -3.96
N ALA A 164 -7.43 11.74 -4.96
CA ALA A 164 -6.90 11.85 -6.32
C ALA A 164 -7.31 13.17 -6.98
N GLY A 165 -8.58 13.57 -6.86
CA GLY A 165 -9.05 14.88 -7.31
C GLY A 165 -8.29 16.03 -6.66
N ILE A 166 -8.14 15.99 -5.33
CA ILE A 166 -7.37 17.00 -4.58
C ILE A 166 -5.91 17.04 -5.04
N THR A 167 -5.29 15.88 -5.22
CA THR A 167 -3.88 15.77 -5.65
C THR A 167 -3.69 16.37 -7.05
N ILE A 168 -4.58 16.06 -7.99
CA ILE A 168 -4.55 16.61 -9.35
C ILE A 168 -4.76 18.13 -9.31
N SER A 169 -5.77 18.61 -8.59
CA SER A 169 -6.06 20.05 -8.46
C SER A 169 -4.90 20.81 -7.83
N LEU A 170 -4.28 20.25 -6.78
CA LEU A 170 -3.13 20.86 -6.12
C LEU A 170 -1.90 20.91 -7.04
N THR A 171 -1.65 19.83 -7.79
CA THR A 171 -0.57 19.79 -8.80
C THR A 171 -0.78 20.84 -9.89
N ILE A 172 -2.00 20.95 -10.43
CA ILE A 172 -2.34 21.97 -11.43
C ILE A 172 -2.15 23.38 -10.87
N TRP A 173 -2.56 23.61 -9.62
CA TRP A 173 -2.37 24.90 -8.96
C TRP A 173 -0.88 25.26 -8.83
N TYR A 174 -0.01 24.32 -8.44
CA TYR A 174 1.44 24.53 -8.44
C TYR A 174 1.98 24.88 -9.82
N MET A 175 1.57 24.14 -10.86
CA MET A 175 1.97 24.42 -12.25
C MET A 175 1.64 25.84 -12.68
N ILE A 176 0.43 26.32 -12.35
CA ILE A 176 -0.02 27.67 -12.70
C ILE A 176 0.73 28.73 -11.88
N ARG A 177 0.80 28.56 -10.56
CA ARG A 177 1.37 29.54 -9.64
C ARG A 177 2.86 29.74 -9.87
N ASP A 178 3.59 28.64 -10.01
CA ASP A 178 5.06 28.65 -10.07
C ASP A 178 5.58 28.56 -11.52
N ASN A 179 4.66 28.61 -12.51
CA ASN A 179 4.96 28.43 -13.93
C ASN A 179 5.75 27.13 -14.22
N SER A 180 5.51 26.09 -13.44
CA SER A 180 6.28 24.84 -13.42
C SER A 180 5.64 23.76 -14.31
N TYR A 181 5.49 24.06 -15.60
CA TYR A 181 4.98 23.13 -16.64
C TYR A 181 6.04 22.12 -17.09
N ASP A 182 6.71 21.49 -16.13
CA ASP A 182 7.77 20.52 -16.39
C ASP A 182 7.24 19.08 -16.51
N PHE A 183 8.14 18.20 -16.96
CA PHE A 183 7.86 16.77 -17.15
C PHE A 183 7.35 16.08 -15.88
N TRP A 184 7.81 16.49 -14.69
CA TRP A 184 7.49 15.80 -13.44
C TRP A 184 6.05 16.05 -13.01
N ASN A 185 5.59 17.31 -13.05
CA ASN A 185 4.19 17.64 -12.74
C ASN A 185 3.22 17.01 -13.75
N ILE A 186 3.56 17.03 -15.04
CA ILE A 186 2.79 16.33 -16.08
C ILE A 186 2.75 14.82 -15.79
N GLY A 187 3.90 14.24 -15.40
CA GLY A 187 4.01 12.84 -15.01
C GLY A 187 3.09 12.45 -13.85
N VAL A 188 3.00 13.29 -12.81
CA VAL A 188 2.06 13.08 -11.69
C VAL A 188 0.62 13.01 -12.19
N ILE A 189 0.20 13.97 -13.01
CA ILE A 189 -1.18 14.02 -13.54
C ILE A 189 -1.47 12.79 -14.40
N ILE A 190 -0.57 12.43 -15.32
CA ILE A 190 -0.76 11.27 -16.20
C ILE A 190 -0.85 9.97 -15.39
N LEU A 191 0.03 9.76 -14.41
CA LEU A 191 0.00 8.56 -13.56
C LEU A 191 -1.31 8.44 -12.78
N LEU A 192 -1.78 9.53 -12.17
CA LEU A 192 -3.03 9.51 -11.41
C LEU A 192 -4.24 9.29 -12.30
N ILE A 193 -4.30 9.90 -13.48
CA ILE A 193 -5.35 9.62 -14.47
C ILE A 193 -5.34 8.14 -14.87
N ALA A 194 -4.16 7.56 -15.12
CA ALA A 194 -4.04 6.14 -15.45
C ALA A 194 -4.56 5.23 -14.33
N PHE A 195 -4.26 5.54 -13.06
CA PHE A 195 -4.77 4.78 -11.92
C PHE A 195 -6.29 4.93 -11.74
N ILE A 196 -6.82 6.14 -11.87
CA ILE A 196 -8.27 6.40 -11.81
C ILE A 196 -9.00 5.62 -12.91
N LEU A 197 -8.52 5.69 -14.16
CA LEU A 197 -9.11 4.96 -15.28
C LEU A 197 -9.06 3.44 -15.06
N GLY A 198 -7.94 2.92 -14.54
CA GLY A 198 -7.82 1.51 -14.15
C GLY A 198 -8.84 1.10 -13.09
N GLY A 199 -9.13 1.97 -12.11
CA GLY A 199 -10.14 1.75 -11.08
C GLY A 199 -11.58 1.80 -11.60
N ILE A 200 -11.90 2.76 -12.48
CA ILE A 200 -13.25 2.98 -13.02
C ILE A 200 -13.71 1.79 -13.89
N LEU A 201 -12.81 1.15 -14.63
CA LEU A 201 -13.17 0.05 -15.55
C LEU A 201 -13.81 -1.15 -14.85
N GLY A 202 -13.69 -1.24 -13.52
CA GLY A 202 -14.47 -2.16 -12.69
C GLY A 202 -14.09 -3.64 -12.89
N PRO A 203 -14.16 -4.45 -11.84
CA PRO A 203 -14.01 -5.88 -11.98
C PRO A 203 -15.22 -6.46 -12.71
N ARG A 204 -14.96 -7.37 -13.66
CA ARG A 204 -15.98 -8.13 -14.38
C ARG A 204 -16.96 -8.80 -13.39
N GLY A 205 -18.23 -8.94 -13.78
CA GLY A 205 -19.31 -9.45 -12.92
C GLY A 205 -18.97 -10.72 -12.13
N LYS A 206 -18.23 -11.67 -12.74
CA LYS A 206 -17.79 -12.92 -12.09
C LYS A 206 -16.96 -12.73 -10.80
N PHE A 207 -16.30 -11.59 -10.63
CA PHE A 207 -15.48 -11.31 -9.45
C PHE A 207 -16.30 -10.75 -8.27
N LYS A 208 -17.61 -10.54 -8.47
CA LYS A 208 -18.55 -10.19 -7.40
C LYS A 208 -19.04 -11.42 -6.63
N GLU A 209 -18.85 -12.61 -7.20
CA GLU A 209 -19.15 -13.91 -6.57
C GLU A 209 -17.98 -14.36 -5.67
N GLU A 210 -18.17 -15.43 -4.90
CA GLU A 210 -17.08 -16.02 -4.12
C GLU A 210 -16.04 -16.70 -5.05
N PRO A 211 -14.74 -16.62 -4.73
CA PRO A 211 -13.71 -17.38 -5.43
C PRO A 211 -13.93 -18.89 -5.24
N LYS A 212 -13.52 -19.71 -6.22
CA LYS A 212 -13.78 -21.17 -6.24
C LYS A 212 -13.01 -21.90 -5.14
N GLU A 213 -11.81 -21.43 -4.89
CA GLU A 213 -10.87 -21.82 -3.84
C GLU A 213 -11.34 -21.39 -2.44
N GLY A 214 -12.34 -20.49 -2.36
CA GLY A 214 -12.86 -19.96 -1.10
C GLY A 214 -12.16 -18.67 -0.67
N ARG A 215 -12.88 -17.85 0.09
CA ARG A 215 -12.42 -16.53 0.55
C ARG A 215 -11.16 -16.60 1.43
N TYR A 216 -10.89 -17.69 2.13
CA TYR A 216 -9.78 -17.77 3.08
C TYR A 216 -8.64 -18.68 2.62
N ALA A 217 -8.52 -18.88 1.30
CA ALA A 217 -7.42 -19.59 0.68
C ALA A 217 -6.13 -18.74 0.68
N ASP A 218 -5.71 -18.28 1.87
CA ASP A 218 -4.64 -17.32 2.10
C ASP A 218 -3.69 -17.78 3.23
N TYR A 219 -3.03 -16.85 3.93
CA TYR A 219 -2.18 -17.15 5.09
C TYR A 219 -2.86 -18.01 6.18
N ARG A 220 -4.20 -18.02 6.23
CA ARG A 220 -5.01 -18.84 7.15
C ARG A 220 -4.94 -20.33 6.85
N GLU A 221 -4.53 -20.71 5.65
CA GLU A 221 -4.29 -22.11 5.26
C GLU A 221 -2.79 -22.43 5.13
N HIS A 222 -1.91 -21.43 5.28
CA HIS A 222 -0.48 -21.60 5.17
C HIS A 222 0.11 -22.34 6.39
N SER A 223 0.65 -23.54 6.17
CA SER A 223 1.16 -24.42 7.24
C SER A 223 2.22 -23.78 8.13
N GLY A 224 3.15 -23.02 7.55
CA GLY A 224 4.17 -22.29 8.31
C GLY A 224 3.58 -21.24 9.26
N TYR A 225 2.52 -20.55 8.82
CA TYR A 225 1.88 -19.52 9.64
C TYR A 225 1.05 -20.15 10.76
N LEU A 226 0.35 -21.25 10.45
CA LEU A 226 -0.41 -22.03 11.45
C LEU A 226 0.50 -22.61 12.54
N ASN A 227 1.69 -23.10 12.17
CA ASN A 227 2.68 -23.56 13.14
C ASN A 227 3.16 -22.41 14.03
N TRP A 228 3.51 -21.27 13.46
CA TRP A 228 3.88 -20.08 14.22
C TRP A 228 2.77 -19.64 15.18
N MET A 229 1.51 -19.64 14.75
CA MET A 229 0.38 -19.29 15.61
C MET A 229 0.30 -20.24 16.81
N LYS A 230 0.44 -21.55 16.59
CA LYS A 230 0.43 -22.55 17.66
C LYS A 230 1.56 -22.33 18.65
N GLU A 231 2.78 -22.12 18.17
CA GLU A 231 3.98 -21.87 18.99
C GLU A 231 3.88 -20.59 19.81
N ASN A 232 3.21 -19.55 19.29
CA ASN A 232 3.07 -18.24 19.92
C ASN A 232 1.73 -18.05 20.66
N ASN A 233 0.96 -19.13 20.84
CA ASN A 233 -0.34 -19.14 21.52
C ASN A 233 -1.38 -18.17 20.90
N TYR A 234 -1.44 -18.13 19.57
CA TYR A 234 -2.46 -17.42 18.80
C TYR A 234 -3.53 -18.38 18.28
N ILE A 235 -4.76 -17.87 18.16
CA ILE A 235 -5.91 -18.54 17.52
C ILE A 235 -6.61 -17.57 16.59
N PHE A 236 -7.44 -18.08 15.68
CA PHE A 236 -8.40 -17.25 14.95
C PHE A 236 -9.63 -17.00 15.82
N ASN A 237 -10.10 -15.75 15.86
CA ASN A 237 -11.39 -15.42 16.45
C ASN A 237 -12.56 -15.74 15.48
N GLU A 238 -13.79 -15.43 15.89
CA GLU A 238 -15.00 -15.62 15.06
C GLU A 238 -14.95 -14.89 13.72
N LYS A 239 -14.18 -13.79 13.64
CA LYS A 239 -13.94 -13.01 12.43
C LYS A 239 -12.72 -13.50 11.64
N ARG A 240 -12.15 -14.67 11.96
CA ARG A 240 -10.95 -15.22 11.31
C ARG A 240 -9.71 -14.31 11.39
N HIS A 241 -9.64 -13.47 12.42
CA HIS A 241 -8.45 -12.64 12.70
C HIS A 241 -7.58 -13.29 13.79
N PRO A 242 -6.25 -13.24 13.67
CA PRO A 242 -5.35 -13.79 14.68
C PRO A 242 -5.41 -12.98 15.98
N VAL A 243 -5.65 -13.66 17.09
CA VAL A 243 -5.69 -13.11 18.45
C VAL A 243 -4.92 -14.00 19.43
N LYS A 244 -4.29 -13.39 20.43
CA LYS A 244 -3.59 -14.15 21.48
C LYS A 244 -4.62 -14.86 22.36
N LYS A 245 -4.46 -16.16 22.58
CA LYS A 245 -5.33 -16.93 23.47
C LYS A 245 -5.14 -16.39 24.89
N ARG A 246 -6.23 -15.94 25.51
CA ARG A 246 -6.21 -15.58 26.93
C ARG A 246 -6.25 -16.88 27.73
N GLU A 247 -5.28 -17.08 28.60
CA GLU A 247 -5.38 -18.10 29.64
C GLU A 247 -6.51 -17.66 30.57
N LYS A 248 -7.52 -18.53 30.74
CA LYS A 248 -8.60 -18.34 31.69
C LYS A 248 -8.18 -18.90 33.03
#